data_AF-A0A7J8XFW1-F1
#
_entry.id   AF-A0A7J8XFW1-F1
#
_cell.length_a   1.000
_cell.length_b   1.000
_cell.length_c   1.000
_cell.angle_alpha   90.00
_cell.angle_beta   90.00
_cell.angle_gamma   90.00
#
_symmetry.space_group_name_H-M   'P 1'
#
loop_
_entity.id
_entity.type
_entity.pdbx_description
1 polymer ?
#
loop_
_entity_poly.entity_id
_entity_poly.type
_entity_poly.pdbx_seq_one_letter_code
_entity_poly.pdbx_strand_id
1 'polypeptide(L)'
;KQGYAEVIIQSDNLENVSSICKSKLDGPKSSLISMIQQILAFEEKWYLNYIPRESNRVADALAKMALMKDEALHMFEEPPLEFKEILKEDCTFDNLSMIYSM
;
A
#
# COMPACT_ATOMS: atom_id res chain seq x y z
N LYS A 1 20.45 -9.66 7.92
CA LYS A 1 19.04 -9.21 7.91
C LYS A 1 18.65 -9.01 6.45
N GLN A 2 17.69 -9.78 5.92
CA GLN A 2 17.12 -9.58 4.59
C GLN A 2 15.81 -8.81 4.78
N GLY A 3 15.87 -7.48 4.64
CA GLY A 3 14.73 -6.58 4.84
C GLY A 3 15.11 -5.15 4.50
N TYR A 4 14.10 -4.29 4.29
CA TYR A 4 14.31 -2.86 4.10
C TYR A 4 14.72 -2.21 5.42
N ALA A 5 15.63 -1.23 5.39
CA ALA A 5 16.05 -0.51 6.60
C ALA A 5 14.95 0.42 7.14
N GLU A 6 14.04 0.85 6.25
CA GLU A 6 12.95 1.75 6.53
C GLU A 6 11.79 1.46 5.58
N VAL A 7 10.57 1.40 6.11
CA VAL A 7 9.35 1.15 5.34
C VAL A 7 8.43 2.37 5.39
N ILE A 8 8.15 2.97 4.23
CA ILE A 8 7.18 4.07 4.12
C ILE A 8 5.90 3.51 3.49
N ILE A 9 4.81 3.58 4.23
CA ILE A 9 3.49 3.10 3.82
C ILE A 9 2.62 4.32 3.55
N GLN A 10 1.91 4.30 2.42
CA GLN A 10 1.02 5.37 2.00
C GLN A 10 -0.38 4.82 1.76
N SER A 11 -1.40 5.57 2.18
CA SER A 11 -2.80 5.21 1.95
C SER A 11 -3.63 6.46 1.68
N ASP A 12 -4.62 6.34 0.81
CA ASP A 12 -5.61 7.37 0.53
C ASP A 12 -6.82 7.32 1.47
N ASN A 13 -6.78 6.49 2.52
CA ASN A 13 -7.83 6.41 3.50
C ASN A 13 -7.37 6.98 4.85
N LEU A 14 -7.76 8.23 5.12
CA LEU A 14 -7.39 8.95 6.33
C LEU A 14 -7.90 8.26 7.61
N GLU A 15 -9.09 7.65 7.57
CA GLU A 15 -9.65 6.92 8.71
C GLU A 15 -8.79 5.71 9.07
N ASN A 16 -8.37 4.94 8.07
CA ASN A 16 -7.51 3.77 8.26
C ASN A 16 -6.13 4.19 8.76
N VAL A 17 -5.50 5.23 8.18
CA VAL A 17 -4.23 5.78 8.66
C VAL A 17 -4.34 6.17 10.14
N SER A 18 -5.38 6.93 10.50
CA SER A 18 -5.59 7.33 11.90
C SER A 18 -5.83 6.12 12.81
N SER A 19 -6.57 5.12 12.36
CA SER A 19 -6.93 3.96 13.18
C SER A 19 -5.73 3.05 13.45
N ILE A 20 -4.89 2.86 12.43
CA ILE A 20 -3.65 2.08 12.54
C ILE A 20 -2.63 2.85 13.40
N CYS A 21 -2.36 4.12 13.12
CA CYS A 21 -1.37 4.89 13.89
C CYS A 21 -1.74 5.06 15.37
N LYS A 22 -3.04 5.14 15.69
CA LYS A 22 -3.51 5.23 17.09
C LYS A 22 -3.72 3.86 17.73
N SER A 23 -3.50 2.76 17.00
CA SER A 23 -3.83 1.40 17.44
C SER A 23 -5.23 1.31 18.03
N LYS A 24 -6.22 1.91 17.36
CA LYS A 24 -7.60 1.94 17.86
C LYS A 24 -8.22 0.55 17.69
N LEU A 25 -8.30 -0.21 18.78
CA LEU A 25 -8.79 -1.60 18.79
C LEU A 25 -10.31 -1.71 18.99
N ASP A 26 -11.05 -0.62 18.80
CA ASP A 26 -12.50 -0.62 18.96
C ASP A 26 -13.21 -0.80 17.61
N GLY A 27 -14.21 -1.68 17.59
CA GLY A 27 -15.10 -1.87 16.44
C GLY A 27 -14.72 -3.04 15.52
N PRO A 28 -15.40 -3.17 14.36
CA PRO A 28 -15.34 -4.38 13.53
C PRO A 28 -13.98 -4.61 12.85
N LYS A 29 -13.11 -3.60 12.79
CA LYS A 29 -11.78 -3.67 12.18
C LYS A 29 -10.66 -4.01 13.18
N SER A 30 -10.98 -4.20 14.46
CA SER A 30 -9.99 -4.33 15.54
C SER A 30 -9.01 -5.47 15.34
N SER A 31 -9.49 -6.64 14.89
CA SER A 31 -8.65 -7.81 14.60
C SER A 31 -7.63 -7.55 13.49
N LEU A 32 -8.05 -6.87 12.42
CA LEU A 32 -7.18 -6.47 11.31
C LEU A 32 -6.13 -5.46 11.79
N ILE A 33 -6.53 -4.47 12.60
CA ILE A 33 -5.60 -3.48 13.16
C ILE A 33 -4.56 -4.18 14.06
N SER A 34 -4.97 -5.12 14.91
CA SER A 34 -4.04 -5.90 15.73
C SER A 34 -3.04 -6.69 14.88
N MET A 35 -3.49 -7.31 13.80
CA MET A 35 -2.62 -8.06 12.89
C MET A 35 -1.62 -7.14 12.19
N ILE A 36 -2.05 -5.97 11.71
CA ILE A 36 -1.17 -4.96 11.11
C ILE A 36 -0.10 -4.54 12.13
N GLN A 37 -0.49 -4.25 13.37
CA GLN A 37 0.47 -3.87 14.43
C GLN A 37 1.50 -4.97 14.72
N GLN A 38 1.08 -6.24 14.71
CA GLN A 38 2.00 -7.38 14.88
C GLN A 38 3.01 -7.46 13.73
N ILE A 39 2.59 -7.25 12.49
CA ILE A 39 3.48 -7.25 11.33
C ILE A 39 4.48 -6.09 11.43
N LEU A 40 3.98 -4.89 11.73
CA LEU A 40 4.82 -3.68 11.83
C LEU A 40 5.80 -3.72 13.01
N ALA A 41 5.54 -4.53 14.04
CA ALA A 41 6.47 -4.74 15.16
C ALA A 41 7.76 -5.47 14.74
N PHE A 42 7.78 -6.13 13.58
CA PHE A 42 9.00 -6.73 13.03
C PHE A 42 9.86 -5.74 12.23
N GLU A 43 9.30 -4.59 11.87
CA GLU A 43 10.01 -3.56 11.13
C GLU A 43 10.75 -2.63 12.08
N GLU A 44 12.05 -2.41 11.83
CA GLU A 44 12.91 -1.59 12.67
C GLU A 44 12.51 -0.11 12.64
N LYS A 45 12.04 0.35 11.48
CA LYS A 45 11.58 1.72 11.24
C LYS A 45 10.49 1.74 10.18
N TRP A 46 9.32 2.27 10.52
CA TRP A 46 8.22 2.41 9.58
C TRP A 46 7.43 3.70 9.78
N TYR A 47 6.79 4.16 8.71
CA TYR A 47 5.90 5.32 8.69
C TYR A 47 4.63 5.00 7.92
N LEU A 48 3.49 5.50 8.38
CA LEU A 48 2.21 5.41 7.65
C LEU A 48 1.63 6.81 7.48
N ASN A 49 1.51 7.25 6.23
CA ASN A 49 1.06 8.59 5.88
C ASN A 49 -0.16 8.56 4.96
N TYR A 50 -1.03 9.56 5.10
CA TYR A 50 -2.09 9.81 4.16
C TYR A 50 -1.54 10.48 2.89
N ILE A 51 -2.03 10.06 1.71
CA ILE A 51 -1.82 10.74 0.44
C ILE A 51 -3.15 10.91 -0.31
N PRO A 52 -3.32 11.91 -1.20
CA PRO A 52 -4.51 11.99 -2.04
C PRO A 52 -4.67 10.75 -2.93
N ARG A 53 -5.92 10.39 -3.25
CA ARG A 53 -6.24 9.20 -4.07
C ARG A 53 -5.57 9.23 -5.44
N GLU A 54 -5.45 10.41 -6.03
CA GLU A 54 -4.78 10.63 -7.31
C GLU A 54 -3.30 10.26 -7.26
N SER A 55 -2.67 10.41 -6.09
CA SER A 55 -1.29 9.99 -5.83
C SER A 55 -1.18 8.49 -5.51
N ASN A 56 -2.27 7.84 -5.08
CA ASN A 56 -2.34 6.40 -4.81
C ASN A 56 -2.84 5.58 -6.02
N ARG A 57 -2.69 6.10 -7.25
CA ARG A 57 -3.31 5.58 -8.48
C ARG A 57 -3.00 4.11 -8.76
N VAL A 58 -1.76 3.67 -8.48
CA VAL A 58 -1.29 2.30 -8.75
C VAL A 58 -2.03 1.33 -7.82
N ALA A 59 -2.02 1.59 -6.51
CA ALA A 59 -2.73 0.74 -5.55
C ALA A 59 -4.24 0.74 -5.79
N ASP A 60 -4.84 1.88 -6.14
CA ASP A 60 -6.26 1.99 -6.49
C ASP A 60 -6.61 1.17 -7.74
N ALA A 61 -5.77 1.22 -8.78
CA ALA A 61 -5.96 0.41 -9.99
C ALA A 61 -5.85 -1.09 -9.68
N LEU A 62 -4.86 -1.50 -8.88
CA LEU A 62 -4.69 -2.89 -8.46
C LEU A 62 -5.89 -3.39 -7.65
N ALA A 63 -6.39 -2.59 -6.71
CA ALA A 63 -7.56 -2.94 -5.90
C ALA A 63 -8.83 -3.10 -6.76
N LYS A 64 -9.04 -2.21 -7.73
CA LYS A 64 -10.16 -2.31 -8.69
C LYS A 64 -10.05 -3.52 -9.59
N MET A 65 -8.85 -3.83 -10.08
CA MET A 65 -8.61 -5.04 -10.87
C MET A 65 -8.91 -6.32 -10.08
N ALA A 66 -8.52 -6.37 -8.80
CA ALA A 66 -8.84 -7.49 -7.94
C ALA A 66 -10.36 -7.62 -7.72
N LEU A 67 -11.06 -6.50 -7.50
CA LEU A 67 -12.52 -6.48 -7.32
C LEU A 67 -13.29 -6.94 -8.58
N MET A 68 -12.75 -6.68 -9.77
CA MET A 68 -13.39 -7.06 -11.04
C MET A 68 -13.21 -8.54 -11.41
N LYS A 69 -12.29 -9.26 -10.75
CA LYS A 69 -12.07 -10.68 -11.00
C LYS A 69 -13.01 -11.51 -10.14
N ASP A 70 -13.44 -12.68 -10.65
CA ASP A 70 -14.19 -13.65 -9.86
C ASP A 70 -13.41 -14.01 -8.58
N GLU A 71 -14.12 -14.24 -7.47
CA GLU A 71 -13.56 -14.49 -6.13
C GLU A 71 -12.71 -15.78 -6.01
N ALA A 72 -12.39 -16.44 -7.12
CA ALA A 72 -11.52 -17.60 -7.18
C ALA A 72 -10.04 -17.23 -6.98
N LEU A 73 -9.25 -18.20 -6.49
CA LEU A 73 -7.79 -18.09 -6.48
C LEU A 73 -7.27 -18.14 -7.92
N HIS A 74 -6.78 -17.00 -8.43
CA HIS A 74 -6.18 -16.92 -9.76
C HIS A 74 -4.68 -17.19 -9.67
N MET A 75 -4.25 -18.34 -10.19
CA MET A 75 -2.83 -18.63 -10.43
C MET A 75 -2.47 -18.21 -11.86
N PHE A 76 -1.44 -17.37 -11.98
CA PHE A 76 -0.93 -16.94 -13.28
C PHE A 76 0.39 -17.66 -13.55
N GLU A 77 0.50 -18.34 -14.70
CA GLU A 77 1.77 -18.95 -15.15
C GLU A 77 2.81 -17.88 -15.52
N GLU A 78 2.33 -16.73 -16.02
CA GLU A 78 3.14 -15.56 -16.33
C GLU A 78 2.48 -14.28 -15.76
N PRO A 79 3.24 -13.26 -15.34
CA PRO A 79 2.69 -12.00 -14.85
C PRO A 79 1.77 -11.34 -15.90
N PRO A 80 0.49 -11.07 -15.58
CA PRO A 80 -0.41 -10.43 -16.54
C PRO A 80 0.11 -9.07 -16.99
N LEU A 81 0.01 -8.79 -18.28
CA LEU A 81 0.61 -7.61 -18.92
C LEU A 81 0.05 -6.31 -18.33
N GLU A 82 -1.22 -6.32 -17.93
CA GLU A 82 -1.91 -5.17 -17.35
C GLU A 82 -1.24 -4.73 -16.03
N PHE A 83 -0.72 -5.67 -15.23
CA PHE A 83 0.02 -5.34 -14.02
C PHE A 83 1.36 -4.69 -14.32
N LYS A 84 2.03 -5.11 -15.39
CA LYS A 84 3.35 -4.58 -15.77
C LYS A 84 3.26 -3.11 -16.15
N GLU A 85 2.20 -2.70 -16.83
CA GLU A 85 1.99 -1.29 -17.19
C GLU A 85 1.70 -0.44 -15.94
N ILE A 86 0.82 -0.92 -15.06
CA ILE A 86 0.49 -0.23 -13.80
C ILE A 86 1.71 -0.08 -12.89
N LEU A 87 2.53 -1.12 -12.76
CA LEU A 87 3.74 -1.06 -11.91
C LEU A 87 4.81 -0.12 -12.50
N LYS A 88 4.89 0.04 -13.83
CA LYS A 88 5.80 1.02 -14.43
C LYS A 88 5.42 2.46 -14.07
N GLU A 89 4.14 2.74 -13.91
CA GLU A 89 3.68 4.08 -13.49
C GLU A 89 4.18 4.46 -12.10
N ASP A 90 4.44 3.47 -11.23
CA ASP A 90 5.02 3.65 -9.90
C ASP A 90 6.47 4.15 -10.00
N CYS A 91 7.28 3.52 -10.85
CA CYS A 91 8.68 3.89 -11.06
C CYS A 91 8.89 5.27 -11.71
N THR A 92 7.83 5.88 -12.28
CA THR A 92 7.95 7.18 -12.96
C THR A 92 7.72 8.39 -12.05
N PHE A 93 7.06 8.22 -10.89
CA PHE A 93 6.72 9.35 -10.03
C PHE A 93 7.91 9.85 -9.19
N ASP A 94 8.84 8.97 -8.82
CA ASP A 94 10.09 9.34 -8.12
C ASP A 94 11.01 10.25 -8.96
N ASN A 95 10.88 10.24 -10.29
CA ASN A 95 11.69 11.12 -11.14
C ASN A 95 11.19 12.56 -11.17
N LEU A 96 9.95 12.87 -10.75
CA LEU A 96 9.45 14.24 -10.73
C LEU A 96 9.71 14.95 -9.39
N SER A 97 9.74 14.22 -8.27
CA SER A 97 10.09 14.80 -6.96
C SER A 97 11.57 15.22 -6.86
N MET A 98 12.46 14.59 -7.64
CA MET A 98 13.87 15.01 -7.73
C MET A 98 14.12 16.22 -8.64
N ILE A 99 13.23 16.54 -9.58
CA ILE A 99 13.43 17.67 -10.52
C ILE A 99 12.95 19.01 -9.92
N TYR A 100 11.98 18.99 -9.00
CA TYR A 100 11.44 20.21 -8.36
C TYR A 100 12.17 20.62 -7.06
N SER A 101 13.30 19.99 -6.73
CA SER A 101 14.12 20.32 -5.55
C SER A 101 15.47 20.99 -5.91
N MET A 102 15.63 21.51 -7.13
CA MET A 102 16.80 22.30 -7.55
C MET A 102 16.46 23.78 -7.70
#